data_AF-A0A2R7KYE5-F1
#
_entry.id   AF-A0A2R7KYE5-F1
#
_cell.length_a   1.000
_cell.length_b   1.000
_cell.length_c   1.000
_cell.angle_alpha   90.00
_cell.angle_beta   90.00
_cell.angle_gamma   90.00
#
_symmetry.space_group_name_H-M   'P 1'
#
loop_
_entity.id
_entity.type
_entity.pdbx_description
1 polymer ?
#
loop_
_entity_poly.entity_id
_entity_poly.type
_entity_poly.pdbx_seq_one_letter_code
_entity_poly.pdbx_strand_id
1 'polypeptide(L)'
;MGLKADWLREIKHILEGQGIHAENAIQDSFKLLLLKEGKLILNLISLDQYDDPEELLSYQFSCFQEGIQVIHLWEDIWQSRKEQVLSRLKSVMGLNQRLHGRSTSVEKISKEDAESFLEQYHIQGSAGGRYRYALQYKGEAVAVAVFSHKRKMKGKGEDYTSAELVRFATKDGITVIGGMTKLIKHYLRLFSPNDLMSYADRDWSVGNAYRTAGFELVAETPPSPLYVDPVSYIRYFLHRVPEESDQEKINSYIQVFNTGNLKYVLYQ
;
A
#
# COMPACT_ATOMS: atom_id res chain seq x y z
N MET A 1 16.86 -14.24 -26.16
CA MET A 1 16.54 -12.80 -26.17
C MET A 1 15.05 -12.70 -25.95
N GLY A 2 14.66 -12.73 -24.67
CA GLY A 2 13.28 -12.98 -24.24
C GLY A 2 12.39 -11.78 -24.52
N LEU A 3 11.14 -12.07 -24.88
CA LEU A 3 10.04 -11.13 -24.94
C LEU A 3 9.94 -10.36 -23.61
N LYS A 4 10.53 -9.16 -23.51
CA LYS A 4 10.00 -8.13 -22.62
C LYS A 4 8.61 -7.85 -23.17
N ALA A 5 7.60 -8.57 -22.69
CA ALA A 5 6.22 -8.16 -22.86
C ALA A 5 6.17 -6.72 -22.32
N ASP A 6 5.85 -5.76 -23.18
CA ASP A 6 5.71 -4.36 -22.81
C ASP A 6 4.54 -4.29 -21.80
N TRP A 7 4.86 -4.43 -20.51
CA TRP A 7 3.90 -4.57 -19.42
C TRP A 7 2.95 -3.37 -19.34
N LEU A 8 3.37 -2.24 -19.92
CA LEU A 8 2.57 -1.04 -20.15
C LEU A 8 1.36 -1.33 -21.05
N ARG A 9 1.55 -2.12 -22.11
CA ARG A 9 0.46 -2.59 -22.98
C ARG A 9 -0.39 -3.64 -22.28
N GLU A 10 0.26 -4.52 -21.50
CA GLU A 10 -0.45 -5.56 -20.76
C GLU A 10 -1.45 -4.97 -19.76
N ILE A 11 -1.01 -4.03 -18.91
CA ILE A 11 -1.89 -3.40 -17.92
C ILE A 11 -3.07 -2.70 -18.59
N LYS A 12 -2.81 -1.96 -19.67
CA LYS A 12 -3.87 -1.30 -20.45
C LYS A 12 -4.88 -2.32 -20.99
N HIS A 13 -4.40 -3.37 -21.67
CA HIS A 13 -5.27 -4.39 -22.25
C HIS A 13 -6.10 -5.12 -21.19
N ILE A 14 -5.53 -5.42 -20.03
CA ILE A 14 -6.27 -6.03 -18.91
C ILE A 14 -7.35 -5.09 -18.38
N LEU A 15 -7.05 -3.80 -18.21
CA LEU A 15 -8.03 -2.82 -17.74
C LEU A 15 -9.17 -2.64 -18.76
N GLU A 16 -8.85 -2.49 -20.04
CA GLU A 16 -9.85 -2.37 -21.12
C GLU A 16 -10.71 -3.63 -21.24
N GLY A 17 -10.11 -4.82 -21.10
CA GLY A 17 -10.84 -6.09 -21.04
C GLY A 17 -11.79 -6.23 -19.84
N GLN A 18 -11.58 -5.44 -18.78
CA GLN A 18 -12.47 -5.32 -17.63
C GLN A 18 -13.47 -4.16 -17.77
N GLY A 19 -13.54 -3.53 -18.94
CA GLY A 19 -14.43 -2.39 -19.20
C GLY A 19 -13.95 -1.06 -18.60
N ILE A 20 -12.68 -0.99 -18.16
CA ILE A 20 -12.06 0.23 -17.63
C ILE A 20 -11.38 0.94 -18.79
N HIS A 21 -11.92 2.08 -19.21
CA HIS A 21 -11.29 2.90 -20.23
C HIS A 21 -9.94 3.45 -19.75
N ALA A 22 -8.92 3.32 -20.59
CA ALA A 22 -7.55 3.71 -20.28
C ALA A 22 -6.90 4.41 -21.47
N GLU A 23 -6.44 5.64 -21.26
CA GLU A 23 -5.79 6.45 -22.29
C GLU A 23 -4.29 6.58 -22.01
N ASN A 24 -3.46 6.38 -23.03
CA ASN A 24 -2.02 6.58 -22.90
C ASN A 24 -1.70 8.06 -23.05
N ALA A 25 -0.85 8.58 -22.17
CA ALA A 25 -0.22 9.88 -22.36
C ALA A 25 1.27 9.81 -22.05
N ILE A 26 2.00 10.81 -22.53
CA ILE A 26 3.41 11.02 -22.22
C ILE A 26 3.55 12.46 -21.74
N GLN A 27 4.19 12.63 -20.60
CA GLN A 27 4.58 13.93 -20.08
C GLN A 27 6.04 13.84 -19.66
N ASP A 28 6.90 14.62 -20.32
CA ASP A 28 8.35 14.53 -20.17
C ASP A 28 8.85 13.08 -20.37
N SER A 29 9.46 12.47 -19.36
CA SER A 29 9.90 11.06 -19.35
C SER A 29 8.82 10.08 -18.87
N PHE A 30 7.69 10.57 -18.34
CA PHE A 30 6.69 9.72 -17.71
C PHE A 30 5.78 9.04 -18.73
N LYS A 31 5.61 7.73 -18.51
CA LYS A 31 4.68 6.89 -19.27
C LYS A 31 3.39 6.80 -18.47
N LEU A 32 2.36 7.53 -18.91
CA LEU A 32 1.15 7.73 -18.14
C LEU A 32 0.00 6.90 -18.70
N LEU A 33 -0.79 6.33 -17.80
CA LEU A 33 -2.09 5.73 -18.12
C LEU A 33 -3.18 6.49 -17.37
N LEU A 34 -4.01 7.21 -18.11
CA LEU A 34 -5.11 8.02 -17.60
C LEU A 34 -6.34 7.13 -17.46
N LEU A 35 -6.91 7.13 -16.27
CA LEU A 35 -8.09 6.37 -15.88
C LEU A 35 -9.15 7.32 -15.31
N LYS A 36 -10.41 6.88 -15.32
CA LYS A 36 -11.54 7.62 -14.73
C LYS A 36 -11.58 9.08 -15.24
N GLU A 37 -11.62 9.25 -16.55
CA GLU A 37 -11.69 10.57 -17.21
C GLU A 37 -10.54 11.51 -16.78
N GLY A 38 -9.35 10.95 -16.55
CA GLY A 38 -8.16 11.69 -16.13
C GLY A 38 -8.12 12.06 -14.63
N LYS A 39 -9.07 11.59 -13.82
CA LYS A 39 -9.06 11.82 -12.35
C LYS A 39 -8.15 10.86 -11.58
N LEU A 40 -7.70 9.78 -12.24
CA LEU A 40 -6.69 8.87 -11.73
C LEU A 40 -5.62 8.66 -12.81
N ILE A 41 -4.35 8.90 -12.46
CA ILE A 41 -3.22 8.69 -13.35
C ILE A 41 -2.33 7.61 -12.75
N LEU A 42 -1.97 6.62 -13.56
CA LEU A 42 -0.87 5.70 -13.25
C LEU A 42 0.38 6.21 -13.97
N ASN A 43 1.41 6.58 -13.21
CA ASN A 43 2.74 6.75 -13.76
C ASN A 43 3.43 5.37 -13.74
N LEU A 44 3.72 4.83 -14.91
CA LEU A 44 4.22 3.47 -15.12
C LEU A 44 5.76 3.47 -15.21
N ILE A 45 6.41 3.07 -14.12
CA ILE A 45 7.87 3.19 -13.96
C ILE A 45 8.54 1.85 -14.28
N SER A 46 9.34 1.83 -15.34
CA SER A 46 10.08 0.64 -15.77
C SER A 46 11.39 0.50 -14.98
N LEU A 47 11.88 -0.73 -14.76
CA LEU A 47 13.11 -0.96 -13.98
C LEU A 47 14.39 -0.42 -14.65
N ASP A 48 14.34 -0.14 -15.94
CA ASP A 48 15.43 0.47 -16.71
C ASP A 48 15.32 2.00 -16.83
N GLN A 49 14.32 2.61 -16.19
CA GLN A 49 14.11 4.05 -16.15
C GLN A 49 14.84 4.68 -14.95
N TYR A 50 15.53 5.78 -15.22
CA TYR A 50 16.13 6.62 -14.18
C TYR A 50 15.19 7.79 -13.91
N ASP A 51 14.32 7.64 -12.91
CA ASP A 51 13.47 8.73 -12.43
C ASP A 51 14.09 9.40 -11.19
N ASP A 52 13.87 10.70 -11.04
CA ASP A 52 14.18 11.43 -9.80
C ASP A 52 12.96 11.39 -8.87
N PRO A 53 13.09 10.92 -7.61
CA PRO A 53 11.98 11.00 -6.66
C PRO A 53 11.40 12.41 -6.49
N GLU A 54 12.20 13.46 -6.58
CA GLU A 54 11.71 14.84 -6.44
C GLU A 54 10.82 15.26 -7.63
N GLU A 55 11.11 14.77 -8.84
CA GLU A 55 10.26 14.97 -10.01
C GLU A 55 8.92 14.23 -9.85
N LEU A 56 8.95 12.98 -9.39
CA LEU A 56 7.74 12.21 -9.10
C LEU A 56 6.85 12.90 -8.06
N LEU A 57 7.46 13.40 -6.98
CA LEU A 57 6.78 14.12 -5.91
C LEU A 57 6.20 15.45 -6.38
N SER A 58 6.97 16.22 -7.16
CA SER A 58 6.53 17.49 -7.74
C SER A 58 5.34 17.30 -8.68
N TYR A 59 5.40 16.26 -9.52
CA TYR A 59 4.30 15.89 -10.40
C TYR A 59 3.07 15.46 -9.61
N GLN A 60 3.21 14.55 -8.63
CA GLN A 60 2.11 14.13 -7.76
C GLN A 60 1.44 15.33 -7.06
N PHE A 61 2.23 16.29 -6.56
CA PHE A 61 1.72 17.48 -5.89
C PHE A 61 0.92 18.37 -6.85
N SER A 62 1.45 18.64 -8.05
CA SER A 62 0.76 19.45 -9.07
C SER A 62 -0.60 18.85 -9.46
N CYS A 63 -0.66 17.54 -9.73
CA CYS A 63 -1.91 16.84 -10.00
C CYS A 63 -2.87 16.87 -8.81
N PHE A 64 -2.36 16.72 -7.58
CA PHE A 64 -3.19 16.76 -6.38
C PHE A 64 -3.89 18.11 -6.20
N GLN A 65 -3.23 19.23 -6.54
CA GLN A 65 -3.85 20.56 -6.51
C GLN A 65 -5.03 20.69 -7.48
N GLU A 66 -4.98 19.97 -8.59
CA GLU A 66 -6.06 19.87 -9.59
C GLU A 66 -7.12 18.79 -9.25
N GLY A 67 -7.01 18.17 -8.08
CA GLY A 67 -7.90 17.10 -7.65
C GLY A 67 -7.73 15.79 -8.44
N ILE A 68 -6.54 15.59 -9.02
CA ILE A 68 -6.16 14.38 -9.75
C ILE A 68 -5.28 13.51 -8.84
N GLN A 69 -5.62 12.22 -8.73
CA GLN A 69 -4.80 11.28 -7.98
C GLN A 69 -3.74 10.65 -8.89
N VAL A 70 -2.48 10.66 -8.46
CA VAL A 70 -1.37 9.95 -9.13
C VAL A 70 -0.95 8.74 -8.31
N ILE A 71 -0.76 7.60 -8.98
CA ILE A 71 -0.13 6.40 -8.43
C ILE A 71 1.15 6.12 -9.23
N HIS A 72 2.27 5.98 -8.53
CA HIS A 72 3.54 5.54 -9.10
C HIS A 72 3.59 4.02 -9.06
N LEU A 73 3.29 3.38 -10.20
CA LEU A 73 3.30 1.93 -10.33
C LEU A 73 4.60 1.48 -10.96
N TRP A 74 5.42 0.80 -10.15
CA TRP A 74 6.67 0.21 -10.60
C TRP A 74 6.44 -1.17 -11.25
N GLU A 75 7.26 -1.46 -12.27
CA GLU A 75 7.23 -2.72 -13.03
C GLU A 75 7.37 -3.95 -12.14
N ASP A 76 8.30 -3.98 -11.18
CA ASP A 76 8.48 -5.14 -10.29
C ASP A 76 7.26 -5.40 -9.39
N ILE A 77 6.52 -4.37 -8.99
CA ILE A 77 5.25 -4.52 -8.28
C ILE A 77 4.19 -5.09 -9.21
N TRP A 78 4.15 -4.67 -10.48
CA TRP A 78 3.25 -5.27 -11.47
C TRP A 78 3.58 -6.75 -11.71
N GLN A 79 4.85 -7.10 -11.87
CA GLN A 79 5.28 -8.48 -12.13
C GLN A 79 5.01 -9.40 -10.93
N SER A 80 5.30 -8.95 -9.71
CA SER A 80 5.17 -9.79 -8.50
C SER A 80 3.78 -9.76 -7.86
N ARG A 81 2.99 -8.68 -8.05
CA ARG A 81 1.73 -8.40 -7.32
C ARG A 81 0.57 -7.95 -8.21
N LYS A 82 0.53 -8.42 -9.46
CA LYS A 82 -0.47 -8.05 -10.48
C LYS A 82 -1.91 -8.05 -9.97
N GLU A 83 -2.33 -9.13 -9.32
CA GLU A 83 -3.70 -9.29 -8.81
C GLU A 83 -4.03 -8.25 -7.74
N GLN A 84 -3.10 -7.99 -6.82
CA GLN A 84 -3.26 -6.99 -5.75
C GLN A 84 -3.27 -5.56 -6.31
N VAL A 85 -2.47 -5.29 -7.34
CA VAL A 85 -2.51 -4.02 -8.08
C VAL A 85 -3.91 -3.80 -8.67
N LEU A 86 -4.43 -4.77 -9.43
CA LEU A 86 -5.74 -4.68 -10.05
C LEU A 86 -6.86 -4.51 -8.99
N SER A 87 -6.79 -5.27 -7.90
CA SER A 87 -7.71 -5.15 -6.77
C SER A 87 -7.72 -3.74 -6.17
N ARG A 88 -6.53 -3.19 -5.92
CA ARG A 88 -6.37 -1.84 -5.37
C ARG A 88 -6.87 -0.76 -6.32
N LEU A 89 -6.61 -0.90 -7.62
CA LEU A 89 -7.10 0.04 -8.62
C LEU A 89 -8.64 0.07 -8.66
N LYS A 90 -9.30 -1.11 -8.62
CA LYS A 90 -10.77 -1.18 -8.52
C LYS A 90 -11.31 -0.49 -7.27
N SER A 91 -10.63 -0.67 -6.13
CA SER A 91 -10.98 0.01 -4.88
C SER A 91 -10.87 1.53 -5.00
N VAL A 92 -9.75 2.05 -5.53
CA VAL A 92 -9.52 3.49 -5.73
C VAL A 92 -10.54 4.09 -6.71
N MET A 93 -10.90 3.37 -7.77
CA MET A 93 -11.92 3.81 -8.73
C MET A 93 -13.35 3.69 -8.19
N GLY A 94 -13.56 3.05 -7.03
CA GLY A 94 -14.87 2.87 -6.41
C GLY A 94 -15.71 1.76 -7.04
N LEU A 95 -15.08 0.82 -7.75
CA LEU A 95 -15.73 -0.27 -8.48
C LEU A 95 -16.02 -1.50 -7.60
N ASN A 96 -15.46 -1.54 -6.38
CA ASN A 96 -15.68 -2.65 -5.45
C ASN A 96 -17.12 -2.66 -4.89
N GLN A 97 -17.62 -3.85 -4.59
CA GLN A 97 -18.85 -4.02 -3.83
C GLN A 97 -18.70 -3.42 -2.42
N ARG A 98 -19.67 -2.61 -2.03
CA ARG A 98 -19.68 -1.92 -0.74
C ARG A 98 -20.36 -2.79 0.32
N LEU A 99 -19.62 -3.14 1.37
CA LEU A 99 -20.12 -3.83 2.55
C LEU A 99 -20.02 -2.89 3.75
N HIS A 100 -21.11 -2.71 4.50
CA HIS A 100 -21.05 -1.87 5.69
C HIS A 100 -20.39 -2.62 6.86
N GLY A 101 -19.43 -1.98 7.53
CA GLY A 101 -18.75 -2.55 8.70
C GLY A 101 -19.69 -2.93 9.83
N ARG A 102 -20.86 -2.29 9.98
CA ARG A 102 -21.88 -2.69 10.97
C ARG A 102 -22.46 -4.09 10.73
N SER A 103 -22.41 -4.59 9.50
CA SER A 103 -22.92 -5.91 9.12
C SER A 103 -21.91 -7.04 9.36
N THR A 104 -20.72 -6.73 9.87
CA THR A 104 -19.67 -7.72 10.18
C THR A 104 -19.58 -7.98 11.69
N SER A 105 -18.87 -9.02 12.11
CA SER A 105 -18.37 -9.17 13.48
C SER A 105 -16.85 -9.02 13.50
N VAL A 106 -16.28 -8.67 14.67
CA VAL A 106 -14.82 -8.64 14.85
C VAL A 106 -14.40 -9.94 15.50
N GLU A 107 -13.38 -10.59 14.96
CA GLU A 107 -12.84 -11.84 15.50
C GLU A 107 -11.32 -11.75 15.60
N LYS A 108 -10.74 -12.32 16.66
CA LYS A 108 -9.29 -12.51 16.77
C LYS A 108 -8.90 -13.75 15.97
N ILE A 109 -7.92 -13.61 15.07
CA ILE A 109 -7.47 -14.71 14.20
C ILE A 109 -6.06 -15.17 14.53
N SER A 110 -5.69 -16.36 14.02
CA SER A 110 -4.35 -16.92 14.18
C SER A 110 -3.30 -16.09 13.43
N LYS A 111 -2.02 -16.42 13.63
CA LYS A 111 -0.93 -15.78 12.89
C LYS A 111 -0.99 -16.19 11.42
N GLU A 112 -1.21 -17.47 11.20
CA GLU A 112 -1.23 -18.16 9.93
C GLU A 112 -2.36 -17.65 9.04
N ASP A 113 -3.57 -17.48 9.60
CA ASP A 113 -4.72 -16.94 8.87
C ASP A 113 -4.50 -15.49 8.43
N ALA A 114 -3.91 -14.67 9.30
CA ALA A 114 -3.64 -13.27 8.96
C ALA A 114 -2.53 -13.15 7.90
N GLU A 115 -1.49 -13.97 7.99
CA GLU A 115 -0.41 -14.01 7.01
C GLU A 115 -0.93 -14.46 5.65
N SER A 116 -1.71 -15.53 5.59
CA SER A 116 -2.36 -16.01 4.37
C SER A 116 -3.26 -14.94 3.74
N PHE A 117 -4.13 -14.31 4.54
CA PHE A 117 -5.03 -13.27 4.04
C PHE A 117 -4.29 -12.04 3.51
N LEU A 118 -3.27 -11.57 4.24
CA LEU A 118 -2.51 -10.39 3.84
C LEU A 118 -1.61 -10.67 2.64
N GLU A 119 -1.02 -11.86 2.54
CA GLU A 119 -0.23 -12.26 1.38
C GLU A 119 -1.08 -12.30 0.12
N GLN A 120 -2.33 -12.76 0.25
CA GLN A 120 -3.26 -12.82 -0.85
C GLN A 120 -3.77 -11.43 -1.28
N TYR A 121 -4.13 -10.56 -0.34
CA TYR A 121 -4.91 -9.35 -0.65
C TYR A 121 -4.16 -8.02 -0.46
N HIS A 122 -3.04 -7.99 0.25
CA HIS A 122 -2.28 -6.76 0.46
C HIS A 122 -1.12 -6.65 -0.52
N ILE A 123 -0.97 -5.48 -1.16
CA ILE A 123 0.07 -5.28 -2.19
C ILE A 123 1.51 -5.47 -1.67
N GLN A 124 1.76 -5.14 -0.40
CA GLN A 124 3.04 -5.36 0.27
C GLN A 124 3.08 -6.67 1.09
N GLY A 125 2.13 -7.58 0.83
CA GLY A 125 2.03 -8.89 1.48
C GLY A 125 1.84 -8.84 3.00
N SER A 126 2.15 -9.97 3.63
CA SER A 126 2.08 -10.14 5.07
C SER A 126 3.04 -9.22 5.84
N ALA A 127 2.73 -8.95 7.11
CA ALA A 127 3.63 -8.23 8.01
C ALA A 127 3.53 -8.77 9.44
N GLY A 128 4.63 -8.62 10.17
CA GLY A 128 4.68 -8.97 11.58
C GLY A 128 3.74 -8.12 12.44
N GLY A 129 3.37 -8.66 13.60
CA GLY A 129 2.53 -7.95 14.55
C GLY A 129 2.12 -8.83 15.72
N ARG A 130 1.55 -8.21 16.76
CA ARG A 130 1.13 -8.93 17.97
C ARG A 130 -0.33 -9.32 17.91
N TYR A 131 -1.19 -8.40 17.50
CA TYR A 131 -2.64 -8.58 17.54
C TYR A 131 -3.20 -8.58 16.12
N ARG A 132 -4.07 -9.55 15.84
CA ARG A 132 -4.59 -9.83 14.49
C ARG A 132 -6.09 -9.99 14.60
N TYR A 133 -6.82 -9.21 13.82
CA TYR A 133 -8.28 -9.21 13.86
C TYR A 133 -8.85 -9.23 12.45
N ALA A 134 -9.88 -10.05 12.26
CA ALA A 134 -10.68 -10.07 11.06
C ALA A 134 -12.02 -9.38 11.27
N LEU A 135 -12.57 -8.84 10.19
CA LEU A 135 -14.01 -8.64 10.05
C LEU A 135 -14.61 -9.85 9.35
N GLN A 136 -15.54 -10.52 10.02
CA GLN A 136 -16.25 -11.67 9.50
C GLN A 136 -17.60 -11.25 8.92
N TYR A 137 -17.94 -11.81 7.75
CA TYR A 137 -19.26 -11.66 7.14
C TYR A 137 -19.68 -13.00 6.54
N LYS A 138 -20.83 -13.52 6.98
CA LYS A 138 -21.37 -14.81 6.53
C LYS A 138 -20.38 -15.98 6.64
N GLY A 139 -19.57 -15.99 7.70
CA GLY A 139 -18.57 -17.04 7.96
C GLY A 139 -17.24 -16.85 7.22
N GLU A 140 -17.05 -15.73 6.50
CA GLU A 140 -15.81 -15.44 5.79
C GLU A 140 -15.14 -14.16 6.26
N ALA A 141 -13.80 -14.18 6.34
CA ALA A 141 -13.01 -12.98 6.57
C ALA A 141 -13.08 -12.08 5.35
N VAL A 142 -13.57 -10.85 5.53
CA VAL A 142 -13.68 -9.84 4.46
C VAL A 142 -12.70 -8.69 4.63
N ALA A 143 -12.10 -8.54 5.81
CA ALA A 143 -11.00 -7.62 6.06
C ALA A 143 -10.14 -8.11 7.22
N VAL A 144 -8.85 -7.79 7.21
CA VAL A 144 -7.91 -8.12 8.28
C VAL A 144 -7.09 -6.89 8.64
N ALA A 145 -6.87 -6.68 9.94
CA ALA A 145 -5.91 -5.72 10.47
C ALA A 145 -4.91 -6.39 11.40
N VAL A 146 -3.66 -5.93 11.32
CA VAL A 146 -2.57 -6.36 12.19
C VAL A 146 -2.04 -5.15 12.95
N PHE A 147 -1.91 -5.30 14.26
CA PHE A 147 -1.43 -4.26 15.17
C PHE A 147 -0.17 -4.70 15.90
N SER A 148 0.72 -3.75 16.18
CA SER A 148 1.89 -3.98 17.01
C SER A 148 1.52 -4.18 18.47
N HIS A 149 2.50 -4.62 19.27
CA HIS A 149 2.40 -4.41 20.71
C HIS A 149 2.54 -2.92 21.05
N LYS A 150 2.00 -2.53 22.20
CA LYS A 150 2.17 -1.18 22.74
C LYS A 150 3.61 -0.99 23.20
N ARG A 151 4.22 0.17 22.93
CA ARG A 151 5.60 0.50 23.27
C ARG A 151 5.67 1.85 23.98
N LYS A 152 6.57 1.99 24.96
CA LYS A 152 6.89 3.30 25.55
C LYS A 152 7.61 4.17 24.53
N MET A 153 7.20 5.43 24.42
CA MET A 153 7.76 6.36 23.45
C MET A 153 8.78 7.28 24.11
N LYS A 154 10.05 7.13 23.72
CA LYS A 154 11.11 8.02 24.17
C LYS A 154 10.78 9.46 23.76
N GLY A 155 10.94 10.40 24.69
CA GLY A 155 10.72 11.83 24.44
C GLY A 155 9.27 12.31 24.48
N LYS A 156 8.28 11.46 24.82
CA LYS A 156 6.87 11.86 24.96
C LYS A 156 6.33 11.80 26.41
N GLY A 157 7.19 11.51 27.40
CA GLY A 157 6.83 11.37 28.82
C GLY A 157 7.00 9.94 29.34
N GLU A 158 7.10 9.76 30.67
CA GLU A 158 7.45 8.47 31.31
C GLU A 158 6.43 7.34 31.06
N ASP A 159 5.16 7.71 30.93
CA ASP A 159 4.04 6.78 30.76
C ASP A 159 3.41 6.85 29.36
N TYR A 160 3.99 7.61 28.45
CA TYR A 160 3.47 7.72 27.10
C TYR A 160 3.73 6.43 26.33
N THR A 161 2.65 5.87 25.80
CA THR A 161 2.65 4.62 25.07
C THR A 161 1.97 4.74 23.73
N SER A 162 2.56 4.12 22.72
CA SER A 162 2.03 4.11 21.36
C SER A 162 1.94 2.69 20.83
N ALA A 163 1.02 2.47 19.90
CA ALA A 163 0.94 1.26 19.10
C ALA A 163 0.90 1.60 17.61
N GLU A 164 0.99 0.60 16.75
CA GLU A 164 0.95 0.76 15.30
C GLU A 164 -0.15 -0.10 14.68
N LEU A 165 -0.93 0.48 13.76
CA LEU A 165 -1.68 -0.27 12.75
C LEU A 165 -0.70 -0.61 11.62
N VAL A 166 -0.20 -1.84 11.64
CA VAL A 166 0.89 -2.31 10.76
C VAL A 166 0.36 -2.62 9.37
N ARG A 167 -0.78 -3.29 9.28
CA ARG A 167 -1.43 -3.67 8.02
C ARG A 167 -2.94 -3.60 8.14
N PHE A 168 -3.58 -3.22 7.05
CA PHE A 168 -5.02 -3.39 6.85
C PHE A 168 -5.27 -3.77 5.39
N ALA A 169 -6.05 -4.82 5.15
CA ALA A 169 -6.47 -5.22 3.82
C ALA A 169 -7.94 -5.66 3.83
N THR A 170 -8.59 -5.55 2.69
CA THR A 170 -9.90 -6.13 2.42
C THR A 170 -9.77 -7.20 1.34
N LYS A 171 -10.70 -8.17 1.36
CA LYS A 171 -10.80 -9.18 0.30
C LYS A 171 -11.02 -8.50 -1.05
N ASP A 172 -10.49 -9.10 -2.12
CA ASP A 172 -10.63 -8.57 -3.48
C ASP A 172 -12.10 -8.32 -3.85
N GLY A 173 -12.35 -7.25 -4.60
CA GLY A 173 -13.68 -6.84 -5.02
C GLY A 173 -14.57 -6.28 -3.91
N ILE A 174 -14.12 -6.21 -2.66
CA ILE A 174 -14.91 -5.73 -1.52
C ILE A 174 -14.29 -4.45 -0.93
N THR A 175 -15.14 -3.46 -0.65
CA THR A 175 -14.81 -2.32 0.21
C THR A 175 -15.66 -2.39 1.47
N VAL A 176 -15.04 -2.59 2.64
CA VAL A 176 -15.74 -2.58 3.92
C VAL A 176 -15.80 -1.14 4.48
N ILE A 177 -16.93 -0.46 4.27
CA ILE A 177 -17.14 0.92 4.73
C ILE A 177 -17.08 0.96 6.26
N GLY A 178 -16.14 1.75 6.79
CA GLY A 178 -15.88 1.81 8.24
C GLY A 178 -15.24 0.54 8.81
N GLY A 179 -14.73 -0.36 7.96
CA GLY A 179 -14.10 -1.60 8.40
C GLY A 179 -12.80 -1.34 9.18
N MET A 180 -11.91 -0.54 8.61
CA MET A 180 -10.66 -0.15 9.27
C MET A 180 -10.92 0.53 10.62
N THR A 181 -11.83 1.52 10.67
CA THR A 181 -12.16 2.23 11.92
C THR A 181 -12.82 1.32 12.94
N LYS A 182 -13.60 0.32 12.54
CA LYS A 182 -14.17 -0.68 13.45
C LYS A 182 -13.09 -1.54 14.11
N LEU A 183 -12.10 -2.01 13.35
CA LEU A 183 -10.97 -2.79 13.87
C LEU A 183 -10.08 -1.93 14.78
N ILE A 184 -9.79 -0.68 14.38
CA ILE A 184 -9.06 0.29 15.22
C ILE A 184 -9.79 0.51 16.55
N LYS A 185 -11.09 0.82 16.53
CA LYS A 185 -11.88 1.01 17.75
C LYS A 185 -11.88 -0.24 18.64
N HIS A 186 -11.92 -1.43 18.05
CA HIS A 186 -11.82 -2.67 18.80
C HIS A 186 -10.46 -2.79 19.51
N TYR A 187 -9.36 -2.54 18.79
CA TYR A 187 -8.01 -2.54 19.35
C TYR A 187 -7.86 -1.53 20.50
N LEU A 188 -8.29 -0.29 20.28
CA LEU A 188 -8.13 0.80 21.24
C LEU A 188 -8.86 0.51 22.56
N ARG A 189 -10.08 -0.09 22.51
CA ARG A 189 -10.80 -0.50 23.72
C ARG A 189 -10.08 -1.55 24.55
N LEU A 190 -9.27 -2.40 23.92
CA LEU A 190 -8.57 -3.50 24.60
C LEU A 190 -7.22 -3.09 25.19
N PHE A 191 -6.52 -2.15 24.57
CA PHE A 191 -5.11 -1.86 24.92
C PHE A 191 -4.83 -0.41 25.29
N SER A 192 -5.72 0.52 24.93
CA SER A 192 -5.68 1.93 25.30
C SER A 192 -4.27 2.56 25.26
N PRO A 193 -3.57 2.54 24.11
CA PRO A 193 -2.37 3.37 23.97
C PRO A 193 -2.74 4.85 23.93
N ASN A 194 -1.78 5.72 24.24
CA ASN A 194 -1.98 7.18 24.14
C ASN A 194 -2.13 7.63 22.68
N ASP A 195 -1.44 6.95 21.75
CA ASP A 195 -1.66 7.14 20.32
C ASP A 195 -1.56 5.82 19.53
N LEU A 196 -2.16 5.82 18.35
CA LEU A 196 -1.99 4.77 17.34
C LEU A 196 -1.38 5.38 16.08
N MET A 197 -0.22 4.89 15.65
CA MET A 197 0.43 5.35 14.42
C MET A 197 0.23 4.39 13.25
N SER A 198 0.42 4.89 12.03
CA SER A 198 0.49 4.07 10.81
C SER A 198 1.22 4.85 9.71
N TYR A 199 1.61 4.17 8.65
CA TYR A 199 2.34 4.74 7.53
C TYR A 199 1.60 4.46 6.21
N ALA A 200 1.52 5.47 5.34
CA ALA A 200 1.02 5.33 3.98
C ALA A 200 2.16 5.51 2.98
N ASP A 201 2.34 4.54 2.10
CA ASP A 201 3.29 4.62 0.98
C ASP A 201 2.84 5.70 -0.02
N ARG A 202 3.72 6.68 -0.31
CA ARG A 202 3.42 7.82 -1.18
C ARG A 202 3.28 7.43 -2.64
N ASP A 203 3.85 6.29 -3.05
CA ASP A 203 3.66 5.76 -4.40
C ASP A 203 2.17 5.43 -4.67
N TRP A 204 1.40 5.18 -3.61
CA TRP A 204 0.03 4.66 -3.72
C TRP A 204 -1.04 5.50 -3.05
N SER A 205 -0.68 6.53 -2.31
CA SER A 205 -1.62 7.21 -1.42
C SER A 205 -1.18 8.62 -1.04
N VAL A 206 -2.12 9.55 -1.11
CA VAL A 206 -2.04 10.87 -0.46
C VAL A 206 -2.62 10.86 0.98
N GLY A 207 -3.02 9.69 1.47
CA GLY A 207 -3.43 9.46 2.88
C GLY A 207 -4.90 9.75 3.22
N ASN A 208 -5.78 9.90 2.24
CA ASN A 208 -7.21 10.19 2.44
C ASN A 208 -7.94 9.20 3.38
N ALA A 209 -7.60 7.91 3.30
CA ALA A 209 -8.18 6.88 4.16
C ALA A 209 -7.88 7.11 5.66
N TYR A 210 -6.65 7.53 5.98
CA TYR A 210 -6.23 7.81 7.35
C TYR A 210 -6.89 9.07 7.89
N ARG A 211 -6.95 10.16 7.10
CA ARG A 211 -7.66 11.39 7.48
C ARG A 211 -9.13 11.13 7.78
N THR A 212 -9.80 10.33 6.94
CA THR A 212 -11.20 9.92 7.14
C THR A 212 -11.40 9.09 8.42
N ALA A 213 -10.38 8.36 8.83
CA ALA A 213 -10.37 7.58 10.06
C ALA A 213 -10.01 8.39 11.32
N GLY A 214 -9.75 9.70 11.18
CA GLY A 214 -9.42 10.61 12.27
C GLY A 214 -7.93 10.72 12.58
N PHE A 215 -7.06 10.19 11.72
CA PHE A 215 -5.61 10.38 11.90
C PHE A 215 -5.15 11.74 11.40
N GLU A 216 -4.14 12.27 12.06
CA GLU A 216 -3.41 13.48 11.70
C GLU A 216 -2.11 13.11 11.00
N LEU A 217 -1.76 13.84 9.93
CA LEU A 217 -0.45 13.74 9.30
C LEU A 217 0.58 14.45 10.20
N VAL A 218 1.60 13.73 10.67
CA VAL A 218 2.58 14.30 11.62
C VAL A 218 4.01 14.35 11.07
N ALA A 219 4.31 13.59 10.02
CA ALA A 219 5.62 13.59 9.38
C ALA A 219 5.56 12.97 7.99
N GLU A 220 6.58 13.26 7.19
CA GLU A 220 6.88 12.58 5.93
C GLU A 220 8.29 11.98 6.04
N THR A 221 8.48 10.78 5.50
CA THR A 221 9.82 10.20 5.35
C THR A 221 10.35 10.54 3.95
N PRO A 222 11.66 10.77 3.80
CA PRO A 222 12.25 10.95 2.48
C PRO A 222 12.11 9.67 1.63
N PRO A 223 12.28 9.79 0.31
CA PRO A 223 12.48 8.66 -0.59
C PRO A 223 13.53 7.68 -0.04
N SER A 224 13.29 6.39 -0.21
CA SER A 224 14.18 5.34 0.32
C SER A 224 14.67 4.42 -0.80
N PRO A 225 15.98 4.12 -0.87
CA PRO A 225 16.50 3.17 -1.84
C PRO A 225 16.03 1.75 -1.52
N LEU A 226 15.71 1.01 -2.57
CA LEU A 226 15.21 -0.36 -2.55
C LEU A 226 15.98 -1.17 -3.60
N TYR A 227 16.07 -2.48 -3.39
CA TYR A 227 16.83 -3.39 -4.23
C TYR A 227 15.89 -4.47 -4.73
N VAL A 228 15.68 -4.51 -6.05
CA VAL A 228 14.81 -5.49 -6.74
C VAL A 228 15.66 -6.66 -7.21
N ASP A 229 15.27 -7.87 -6.83
CA ASP A 229 15.79 -9.08 -7.47
C ASP A 229 15.25 -9.18 -8.90
N PRO A 230 16.11 -9.15 -9.95
CA PRO A 230 15.66 -9.18 -11.35
C PRO A 230 14.99 -10.49 -11.77
N VAL A 231 15.10 -11.56 -10.96
CA VAL A 231 14.47 -12.86 -11.23
C VAL A 231 13.07 -12.92 -10.61
N SER A 232 12.96 -12.64 -9.31
CA SER A 232 11.69 -12.75 -8.59
C SER A 232 10.83 -11.48 -8.62
N TYR A 233 11.40 -10.34 -8.99
CA TYR A 233 10.79 -9.00 -8.88
C TYR A 233 10.40 -8.61 -7.45
N ILE A 234 10.97 -9.27 -6.45
CA ILE A 234 10.77 -8.90 -5.05
C ILE A 234 11.77 -7.79 -4.69
N ARG A 235 11.26 -6.71 -4.10
CA ARG A 235 12.06 -5.58 -3.61
C ARG A 235 12.34 -5.67 -2.12
N TYR A 236 13.55 -5.29 -1.73
CA TYR A 236 14.03 -5.29 -0.35
C TYR A 236 14.60 -3.92 0.04
N PHE A 237 14.47 -3.56 1.31
CA PHE A 237 15.39 -2.58 1.90
C PHE A 237 16.77 -3.21 2.03
N LEU A 238 17.83 -2.40 1.94
CA LEU A 238 19.23 -2.89 1.96
C LEU A 238 19.51 -3.87 3.11
N HIS A 239 19.09 -3.55 4.33
CA HIS A 239 19.30 -4.38 5.52
C HIS A 239 18.44 -5.66 5.57
N ARG A 240 17.61 -5.92 4.56
CA ARG A 240 16.74 -7.09 4.43
C ARG A 240 17.00 -7.88 3.15
N VAL A 241 18.01 -7.50 2.37
CA VAL A 241 18.46 -8.33 1.26
C VAL A 241 18.93 -9.66 1.86
N PRO A 242 18.42 -10.83 1.40
CA PRO A 242 18.76 -12.12 2.00
C PRO A 242 20.27 -12.36 2.07
N GLU A 243 20.78 -12.72 3.25
CA GLU A 243 22.22 -12.82 3.62
C GLU A 243 23.00 -13.98 2.95
N GLU A 244 22.54 -14.55 1.84
CA GLU A 244 23.40 -15.37 0.97
C GLU A 244 24.39 -14.44 0.26
N SER A 245 25.44 -14.14 1.01
CA SER A 245 26.25 -12.94 1.03
C SER A 245 27.40 -13.04 0.03
N ASP A 246 27.26 -12.35 -1.08
CA ASP A 246 28.37 -11.74 -1.78
C ASP A 246 27.96 -10.32 -2.16
N GLN A 247 28.88 -9.36 -2.02
CA GLN A 247 28.71 -8.00 -2.54
C GLN A 247 28.33 -8.03 -4.04
N GLU A 248 28.75 -9.09 -4.75
CA GLU A 248 28.38 -9.40 -6.12
C GLU A 248 26.88 -9.63 -6.32
N LYS A 249 26.17 -10.22 -5.34
CA LYS A 249 24.71 -10.43 -5.41
C LYS A 249 23.96 -9.13 -5.17
N ILE A 250 24.41 -8.23 -4.29
CA ILE A 250 23.80 -6.88 -4.18
C ILE A 250 23.99 -6.11 -5.50
N ASN A 251 25.15 -6.23 -6.13
CA ASN A 251 25.42 -5.63 -7.43
C ASN A 251 24.56 -6.22 -8.56
N SER A 252 23.99 -7.41 -8.38
CA SER A 252 23.05 -8.02 -9.34
C SER A 252 21.61 -7.54 -9.16
N TYR A 253 21.30 -6.79 -8.09
CA TYR A 253 19.95 -6.27 -7.86
C TYR A 253 19.81 -4.93 -8.60
N ILE A 254 18.59 -4.67 -9.06
CA ILE A 254 18.26 -3.39 -9.67
C ILE A 254 17.91 -2.43 -8.54
N GLN A 255 18.68 -1.35 -8.42
CA GLN A 255 18.38 -0.31 -7.44
C GLN A 255 17.21 0.54 -7.94
N VAL A 256 16.18 0.64 -7.12
CA VAL A 256 15.00 1.50 -7.31
C VAL A 256 14.78 2.32 -6.03
N PHE A 257 13.67 3.04 -5.95
CA PHE A 257 13.27 3.74 -4.73
C PHE A 257 11.75 3.70 -4.57
N ASN A 258 11.27 4.19 -3.43
CA ASN A 258 9.90 4.68 -3.30
C ASN A 258 9.92 6.18 -3.02
N THR A 259 8.79 6.86 -3.19
CA THR A 259 8.67 8.31 -2.93
C THR A 259 8.53 8.65 -1.43
N GLY A 260 8.89 7.73 -0.53
CA GLY A 260 8.78 7.88 0.91
C GLY A 260 7.41 7.51 1.46
N ASN A 261 7.15 7.88 2.71
CA ASN A 261 5.91 7.52 3.42
C ASN A 261 5.32 8.73 4.15
N LEU A 262 4.00 8.75 4.28
CA LEU A 262 3.26 9.67 5.14
C LEU A 262 3.01 9.01 6.49
N LYS A 263 3.48 9.62 7.57
CA LYS A 263 3.26 9.13 8.94
C LYS A 263 2.00 9.76 9.52
N TYR A 264 1.08 8.90 9.93
CA TYR A 264 -0.21 9.27 10.50
C TYR A 264 -0.29 8.87 11.97
N VAL A 265 -0.90 9.71 12.81
CA VAL A 265 -1.14 9.44 14.23
C VAL A 265 -2.60 9.72 14.59
N LEU A 266 -3.21 8.79 15.31
CA LEU A 266 -4.53 8.92 15.92
C LEU A 266 -4.35 9.03 17.43
N TYR A 267 -4.61 10.21 17.99
CA TYR A 267 -4.58 10.46 19.43
C TYR A 267 -5.85 9.90 20.10
N GLN A 268 -5.72 9.45 21.35
CA GLN A 268 -6.83 8.99 22.20
C GLN A 268 -7.25 10.05 23.22
#